data_AF-A0A4Z0N3A2-F1
#
_entry.id   AF-A0A4Z0N3A2-F1
#
_cell.length_a   1.000
_cell.length_b   1.000
_cell.length_c   1.000
_cell.angle_alpha   90.00
_cell.angle_beta   90.00
_cell.angle_gamma   90.00
#
_symmetry.space_group_name_H-M   'P 1'
#
loop_
_entity.id
_entity.type
_entity.pdbx_description
1 polymer ?
#
loop_
_entity_poly.entity_id
_entity_poly.type
_entity_poly.pdbx_seq_one_letter_code
_entity_poly.pdbx_strand_id
1 'polypeptide(L)'
;MDTDRTTRIRADIAAEDAELQRQWDACRESLDSLGPEVAAECRRRRRGRVRLEGLLAKPGWVFEISTEQHPGAAVTCMHVAFHQDGAWTLLGYHNGRCARPVDKTAPLHPGLRQGFVFDAKRHEAEVVFMLSRQQLRDTIFEQIREG
;
A
#
# COMPACT_ATOMS: atom_id res chain seq x y z
N MET A 1 -23.35 -20.08 -30.79
CA MET A 1 -23.44 -20.67 -29.43
C MET A 1 -22.15 -20.30 -28.70
N ASP A 2 -22.01 -19.03 -28.30
CA ASP A 2 -20.75 -18.46 -27.75
C ASP A 2 -20.99 -17.53 -26.53
N THR A 3 -22.26 -17.19 -26.26
CA THR A 3 -22.68 -16.28 -25.20
C THR A 3 -22.44 -16.84 -23.79
N ASP A 4 -22.50 -18.16 -23.64
CA ASP A 4 -22.33 -18.86 -22.35
C ASP A 4 -20.85 -18.84 -21.89
N ARG A 5 -19.90 -18.97 -22.82
CA ARG A 5 -18.46 -18.90 -22.52
C ARG A 5 -18.01 -17.50 -22.16
N THR A 6 -18.45 -16.47 -22.90
CA THR A 6 -18.12 -15.07 -22.59
C THR A 6 -18.71 -14.64 -21.25
N THR A 7 -19.90 -15.14 -20.89
CA THR A 7 -20.53 -14.82 -19.61
C THR A 7 -19.76 -15.42 -18.44
N ARG A 8 -19.29 -16.67 -18.55
CA ARG A 8 -18.45 -17.31 -17.52
C ARG A 8 -17.13 -16.59 -17.31
N ILE A 9 -16.41 -16.28 -18.39
CA ILE A 9 -15.13 -15.54 -18.31
C ILE A 9 -15.31 -14.19 -17.59
N ARG A 10 -16.38 -13.45 -17.89
CA ARG A 10 -16.66 -12.17 -17.22
C ARG A 10 -16.99 -12.34 -15.74
N ALA A 11 -17.71 -13.40 -15.38
CA ALA A 11 -18.03 -13.70 -13.99
C ALA A 11 -16.77 -14.08 -13.20
N ASP A 12 -15.87 -14.86 -13.80
CA ASP A 12 -14.60 -15.27 -13.18
C ASP A 12 -13.70 -14.06 -12.92
N ILE A 13 -13.55 -13.17 -13.92
CA ILE A 13 -12.78 -11.91 -13.78
C ILE A 13 -13.38 -11.02 -12.67
N ALA A 14 -14.71 -10.85 -12.65
CA ALA A 14 -15.36 -10.03 -11.64
C ALA A 14 -15.22 -10.61 -10.22
N ALA A 15 -15.21 -11.93 -10.08
CA ALA A 15 -14.99 -12.60 -8.80
C ALA A 15 -13.54 -12.42 -8.30
N GLU A 16 -12.57 -12.50 -9.21
CA GLU A 16 -11.16 -12.24 -8.93
C GLU A 16 -10.93 -10.78 -8.51
N ASP A 17 -11.44 -9.82 -9.28
CA ASP A 17 -11.36 -8.39 -8.95
C ASP A 17 -11.97 -8.08 -7.58
N ALA A 18 -13.11 -8.70 -7.26
CA ALA A 18 -13.76 -8.53 -5.96
C ALA A 18 -12.95 -9.12 -4.81
N GLU A 19 -12.21 -10.21 -5.04
CA GLU A 19 -11.30 -10.79 -4.04
C GLU A 19 -10.08 -9.90 -3.81
N LEU A 20 -9.47 -9.38 -4.88
CA LEU A 20 -8.34 -8.44 -4.77
C LEU A 20 -8.76 -7.18 -4.00
N GLN A 21 -9.95 -6.64 -4.27
CA GLN A 21 -10.48 -5.50 -3.53
C GLN A 21 -10.67 -5.83 -2.04
N ARG A 22 -11.21 -7.01 -1.69
CA ARG A 22 -11.34 -7.43 -0.28
C ARG A 22 -9.99 -7.54 0.42
N GLN A 23 -8.98 -8.07 -0.26
CA GLN A 23 -7.62 -8.16 0.28
C GLN A 23 -7.00 -6.78 0.49
N TRP A 24 -7.19 -5.86 -0.46
CA TRP A 24 -6.75 -4.48 -0.32
C TRP A 24 -7.44 -3.80 0.88
N ASP A 25 -8.75 -3.98 1.04
CA ASP A 25 -9.51 -3.45 2.18
C ASP A 25 -8.96 -3.96 3.51
N ALA A 26 -8.73 -5.27 3.63
CA ALA A 26 -8.14 -5.88 4.82
C ALA A 26 -6.71 -5.38 5.11
N CYS A 27 -5.91 -5.12 4.07
CA CYS A 27 -4.59 -4.51 4.22
C CYS A 27 -4.70 -3.07 4.76
N ARG A 28 -5.63 -2.27 4.23
CA ARG A 28 -5.86 -0.90 4.72
C ARG A 28 -6.28 -0.88 6.18
N GLU A 29 -7.21 -1.75 6.58
CA GLU A 29 -7.63 -1.91 7.99
C GLU A 29 -6.45 -2.32 8.88
N SER A 30 -5.59 -3.23 8.40
CA SER A 30 -4.38 -3.63 9.10
C SER A 30 -3.44 -2.44 9.32
N LEU A 31 -3.18 -1.64 8.29
CA LEU A 31 -2.35 -0.43 8.38
C LEU A 31 -2.98 0.65 9.27
N ASP A 32 -4.30 0.86 9.20
CA ASP A 32 -5.02 1.78 10.09
C ASP A 32 -4.86 1.35 11.56
N SER A 33 -4.98 0.05 11.85
CA SER A 33 -4.78 -0.49 13.20
C SER A 33 -3.34 -0.42 13.70
N LEU A 34 -2.34 -0.47 12.80
CA LEU A 34 -0.92 -0.41 13.13
C LEU A 34 -0.43 1.02 13.35
N GLY A 35 -1.10 2.01 12.77
CA GLY A 35 -0.62 3.39 12.74
C GLY A 35 -0.28 4.00 14.10
N PRO A 36 -1.12 3.87 15.15
CA PRO A 36 -0.79 4.37 16.49
C PRO A 36 0.46 3.71 17.08
N GLU A 37 0.63 2.41 16.84
CA GLU A 37 1.75 1.63 17.35
C GLU A 37 3.06 1.99 16.65
N VAL A 38 3.04 2.12 15.32
CA VAL A 38 4.16 2.60 14.52
C VAL A 38 4.58 4.01 14.94
N ALA A 39 3.61 4.91 15.11
CA ALA A 39 3.87 6.30 15.52
C ALA A 39 4.44 6.40 16.94
N ALA A 40 4.02 5.54 17.87
CA ALA A 40 4.59 5.47 19.21
C ALA A 40 6.05 4.99 19.16
N GLU A 41 6.32 3.93 18.41
CA GLU A 41 7.67 3.36 18.30
C GLU A 41 8.64 4.33 17.61
N CYS A 42 8.23 4.98 16.51
CA CYS A 42 9.06 5.97 15.82
C CYS A 42 9.40 7.16 16.73
N ARG A 43 8.45 7.61 17.56
CA ARG A 43 8.71 8.65 18.57
C ARG A 43 9.70 8.19 19.62
N ARG A 44 9.52 6.97 20.15
CA ARG A 44 10.41 6.37 21.14
C ARG A 44 11.85 6.29 20.63
N ARG A 45 12.02 5.94 19.36
CA ARG A 45 13.32 5.87 18.67
C ARG A 45 13.84 7.22 18.17
N ARG A 46 13.04 8.29 18.27
CA ARG A 46 13.33 9.63 17.74
C ARG A 46 13.67 9.63 16.24
N ARG A 47 13.03 8.74 15.47
CA ARG A 47 13.25 8.61 14.03
C ARG A 47 12.90 9.92 13.32
N GLY A 48 13.73 10.32 12.36
CA GLY A 48 13.51 11.51 11.54
C GLY A 48 12.24 11.37 10.67
N ARG A 49 11.50 12.46 10.51
CA ARG A 49 10.34 12.53 9.60
C ARG A 49 10.74 13.18 8.30
N VAL A 50 10.18 12.70 7.20
CA VAL A 50 10.41 13.23 5.86
C VAL A 50 9.23 14.11 5.47
N ARG A 51 9.52 15.21 4.78
CA ARG A 51 8.49 16.04 4.15
C ARG A 51 8.02 15.35 2.87
N LEU A 52 6.72 15.08 2.81
CA LEU A 52 6.08 14.50 1.63
C LEU A 52 5.85 15.59 0.55
N GLU A 53 5.71 15.16 -0.70
CA GLU A 53 5.37 16.07 -1.81
C GLU A 53 3.93 16.58 -1.68
N GLY A 54 3.69 17.81 -2.12
CA GLY A 54 2.38 18.45 -2.07
C GLY A 54 2.24 19.44 -0.90
N LEU A 55 1.51 20.52 -1.15
CA LEU A 55 1.42 21.69 -0.25
C LEU A 55 0.85 21.36 1.15
N LEU A 56 -0.06 20.40 1.23
CA LEU A 56 -0.79 20.06 2.46
C LEU A 56 -0.31 18.75 3.10
N ALA A 57 0.76 18.15 2.57
CA ALA A 57 1.18 16.85 3.02
C ALA A 57 1.91 16.95 4.37
N LYS A 58 1.33 16.30 5.39
CA LYS A 58 1.95 16.19 6.73
C LYS A 58 3.28 15.45 6.60
N PRO A 59 4.34 15.87 7.31
CA PRO A 59 5.55 15.04 7.43
C PRO A 59 5.21 13.66 8.00
N GLY A 60 5.93 12.64 7.55
CA GLY A 60 5.70 11.26 7.96
C GLY A 60 6.98 10.45 8.07
N TRP A 61 6.89 9.33 8.78
CA TRP A 61 7.91 8.28 8.73
C TRP A 61 7.58 7.37 7.55
N VAL A 62 8.48 7.31 6.58
CA VAL A 62 8.30 6.54 5.35
C VAL A 62 8.84 5.13 5.54
N PHE A 63 8.08 4.15 5.05
CA PHE A 63 8.42 2.74 5.05
C PHE A 63 8.15 2.13 3.68
N GLU A 64 9.00 1.19 3.31
CA GLU A 64 8.83 0.36 2.13
C GLU A 64 8.33 -1.02 2.56
N ILE A 65 7.30 -1.53 1.90
CA ILE A 65 6.74 -2.85 2.13
C ILE A 65 6.86 -3.60 0.81
N SER A 66 7.79 -4.56 0.78
CA SER A 66 8.17 -5.27 -0.44
C SER A 66 7.87 -6.76 -0.29
N THR A 67 7.33 -7.36 -1.34
CA THR A 67 7.11 -8.81 -1.37
C THR A 67 7.13 -9.36 -2.78
N GLU A 68 7.50 -10.64 -2.90
CA GLU A 68 7.34 -11.44 -4.12
C GLU A 68 6.02 -12.20 -4.05
N GLN A 69 5.18 -12.07 -5.08
CA GLN A 69 3.88 -12.76 -5.08
C GLN A 69 4.03 -14.29 -5.07
N HIS A 70 5.05 -14.79 -5.74
CA HIS A 70 5.50 -16.18 -5.73
C HIS A 70 7.02 -16.20 -5.94
N PRO A 71 7.72 -17.28 -5.52
CA PRO A 71 9.17 -17.37 -5.71
C PRO A 71 9.58 -17.09 -7.16
N GLY A 72 10.47 -16.12 -7.36
CA GLY A 72 10.95 -15.73 -8.69
C GLY A 72 10.05 -14.75 -9.45
N ALA A 73 8.97 -14.25 -8.83
CA ALA A 73 8.20 -13.12 -9.34
C ALA A 73 8.99 -11.80 -9.27
N ALA A 74 8.53 -10.79 -10.00
CA ALA A 74 8.97 -9.43 -9.76
C ALA A 74 8.55 -8.96 -8.35
N VAL A 75 9.46 -8.28 -7.65
CA VAL A 75 9.16 -7.67 -6.35
C VAL A 75 8.16 -6.53 -6.55
N THR A 76 7.08 -6.55 -5.76
CA THR A 76 6.11 -5.46 -5.65
C THR A 76 6.46 -4.62 -4.43
N CYS A 77 6.48 -3.28 -4.58
CA CYS A 77 6.96 -2.37 -3.54
C CYS A 77 5.91 -1.30 -3.21
N MET A 78 5.24 -1.45 -2.08
CA MET A 78 4.31 -0.45 -1.55
C MET A 78 5.04 0.51 -0.61
N HIS A 79 4.83 1.82 -0.78
CA HIS A 79 5.40 2.82 0.11
C HIS A 79 4.31 3.50 0.93
N VAL A 80 4.52 3.60 2.24
CA VAL A 80 3.57 4.25 3.15
C VAL A 80 4.27 5.23 4.06
N ALA A 81 3.59 6.33 4.37
CA ALA A 81 4.00 7.26 5.43
C ALA A 81 3.05 7.15 6.61
N PHE A 82 3.59 6.91 7.81
CA PHE A 82 2.85 7.06 9.06
C PHE A 82 3.06 8.45 9.67
N HIS A 83 2.00 9.00 10.26
CA HIS A 83 1.96 10.33 10.83
C HIS A 83 1.89 10.31 12.35
N GLN A 84 2.12 11.46 12.99
CA GLN A 84 2.13 11.57 14.45
C GLN A 84 0.79 11.23 15.11
N ASP A 85 -0.31 11.45 14.38
CA ASP A 85 -1.68 11.15 14.82
C ASP A 85 -2.06 9.67 14.60
N GLY A 86 -1.14 8.85 14.09
CA GLY A 86 -1.39 7.45 13.77
C GLY A 86 -2.09 7.22 12.43
N ALA A 87 -2.42 8.28 11.67
CA ALA A 87 -2.88 8.11 10.31
C ALA A 87 -1.74 7.67 9.38
N TRP A 88 -2.09 7.11 8.23
CA TRP A 88 -1.11 6.78 7.19
C TRP A 88 -1.56 7.23 5.79
N THR A 89 -0.56 7.49 4.95
CA THR A 89 -0.71 7.91 3.56
C THR A 89 -0.02 6.90 2.64
N LEU A 90 -0.70 6.48 1.58
CA LEU A 90 -0.09 5.71 0.49
C LEU A 90 0.77 6.64 -0.37
N LEU A 91 1.97 6.19 -0.72
CA LEU A 91 2.92 7.00 -1.48
C LEU A 91 3.17 6.39 -2.86
N GLY A 92 2.98 7.22 -3.87
CA GLY A 92 3.34 6.94 -5.24
C GLY A 92 4.77 7.38 -5.55
N TYR A 93 5.33 6.76 -6.59
CA TYR A 93 6.64 7.12 -7.11
C TYR A 93 6.53 8.34 -8.02
N HIS A 94 7.36 9.35 -7.77
CA HIS A 94 7.54 10.46 -8.70
C HIS A 94 8.95 11.04 -8.61
N ASN A 95 9.53 11.41 -9.76
CA ASN A 95 10.84 12.06 -9.85
C ASN A 95 11.94 11.40 -9.01
N GLY A 96 12.02 10.06 -9.00
CA GLY A 96 13.05 9.36 -8.22
C GLY A 96 12.71 9.09 -6.76
N ARG A 97 11.51 9.48 -6.28
CA ARG A 97 11.15 9.38 -4.86
C ARG A 97 9.72 8.90 -4.64
N CYS A 98 9.53 8.02 -3.66
CA CYS A 98 8.22 7.62 -3.16
C CYS A 98 7.76 8.57 -2.06
N ALA A 99 7.44 9.82 -2.44
CA ALA A 99 7.07 10.86 -1.48
C ALA A 99 5.70 11.49 -1.79
N ARG A 100 5.03 11.06 -2.85
CA ARG A 100 3.80 11.66 -3.34
C ARG A 100 2.57 10.99 -2.75
N PRO A 101 1.69 11.70 -2.04
CA PRO A 101 0.43 11.14 -1.58
C PRO A 101 -0.44 10.65 -2.74
N VAL A 102 -0.93 9.41 -2.62
CA VAL A 102 -1.95 8.80 -3.48
C VAL A 102 -3.17 8.53 -2.61
N ASP A 103 -4.36 8.77 -3.16
CA ASP A 103 -5.60 8.47 -2.47
C ASP A 103 -5.77 6.95 -2.27
N LYS A 104 -5.45 6.44 -1.07
CA LYS A 104 -5.61 5.03 -0.68
C LYS A 104 -7.06 4.52 -0.74
N THR A 105 -8.03 5.38 -0.99
CA THR A 105 -9.45 5.03 -1.15
C THR A 105 -9.92 4.99 -2.59
N ALA A 106 -9.07 5.40 -3.55
CA ALA A 106 -9.35 5.24 -4.96
C ALA A 106 -9.46 3.74 -5.34
N PRO A 107 -10.17 3.43 -6.44
CA PRO A 107 -10.37 2.05 -6.88
C PRO A 107 -9.05 1.30 -7.06
N LEU A 108 -9.02 0.04 -6.62
CA LEU A 108 -7.93 -0.85 -6.93
C LEU A 108 -7.97 -1.19 -8.42
N HIS A 109 -6.85 -1.01 -9.10
CA HIS A 109 -6.70 -1.45 -10.48
C HIS A 109 -5.99 -2.81 -10.51
N PRO A 110 -6.59 -3.83 -11.14
CA PRO A 110 -5.90 -5.08 -11.41
C PRO A 110 -4.75 -4.78 -12.37
N GLY A 111 -3.52 -4.98 -11.90
CA GLY A 111 -2.28 -4.70 -12.65
C GLY A 111 -1.47 -5.97 -12.90
N LEU A 112 -0.32 -5.84 -13.56
CA LEU A 112 0.59 -6.97 -13.84
C LEU A 112 1.26 -7.59 -12.59
N ARG A 113 1.04 -7.00 -11.41
CA ARG A 113 1.58 -7.40 -10.10
C ARG A 113 0.41 -7.73 -9.16
N GLN A 114 0.52 -7.45 -7.87
CA GLN A 114 -0.63 -7.53 -6.95
C GLN A 114 -1.70 -6.49 -7.27
N GLY A 115 -1.29 -5.29 -7.68
CA GLY A 115 -2.20 -4.23 -8.09
C GLY A 115 -1.58 -2.85 -7.86
N PHE A 116 -2.30 -1.83 -8.30
CA PHE A 116 -1.94 -0.44 -8.04
C PHE A 116 -3.20 0.38 -7.80
N VAL A 117 -3.01 1.54 -7.17
CA VAL A 117 -4.06 2.54 -7.01
C VAL A 117 -3.70 3.72 -7.89
N PHE A 118 -4.68 4.18 -8.68
CA PHE A 118 -4.56 5.37 -9.52
C PHE A 118 -5.60 6.39 -9.08
N ASP A 119 -5.13 7.53 -8.55
CA ASP A 119 -6.05 8.56 -8.06
C ASP A 119 -6.55 9.49 -9.18
N ALA A 120 -7.57 10.30 -8.88
CA ALA A 120 -8.14 11.28 -9.82
C ALA A 120 -7.13 12.35 -10.29
N LYS A 121 -5.93 12.41 -9.70
CA LYS A 121 -4.84 13.32 -10.04
C LYS A 121 -3.75 12.62 -10.86
N ARG A 122 -4.02 11.41 -11.34
CA ARG A 122 -3.12 10.57 -12.14
C ARG A 122 -1.84 10.18 -11.40
N HIS A 123 -1.93 10.06 -10.08
CA HIS A 123 -0.85 9.51 -9.28
C HIS A 123 -1.06 8.02 -9.12
N GLU A 124 0.03 7.27 -9.23
CA GLU A 124 0.04 5.82 -9.15
C GLU A 124 0.89 5.37 -7.96
N ALA A 125 0.39 4.38 -7.23
CA ALA A 125 1.15 3.66 -6.21
C ALA A 125 0.89 2.16 -6.32
N GLU A 126 1.96 1.37 -6.33
CA GLU A 126 1.86 -0.07 -6.14
C GLU A 126 1.37 -0.38 -4.73
N VAL A 127 0.59 -1.45 -4.62
CA VAL A 127 0.07 -1.92 -3.34
C VAL A 127 0.48 -3.35 -3.07
N VAL A 128 0.75 -3.63 -1.81
CA VAL A 128 1.04 -4.97 -1.29
C VAL A 128 -0.04 -5.31 -0.28
N PHE A 129 -0.82 -6.37 -0.54
CA PHE A 129 -1.98 -6.72 0.29
C PHE A 129 -2.12 -8.21 0.60
N MET A 130 -1.20 -9.04 0.13
CA MET A 130 -1.10 -10.47 0.54
C MET A 130 -0.35 -10.68 1.85
N LEU A 131 0.22 -9.62 2.44
CA LEU A 131 0.84 -9.71 3.76
C LEU A 131 -0.22 -9.63 4.85
N SER A 132 -0.15 -10.53 5.82
CA SER A 132 -0.93 -10.43 7.05
C SER A 132 -0.55 -9.19 7.86
N ARG A 133 -1.44 -8.75 8.76
CA ARG A 133 -1.14 -7.67 9.71
C ARG A 133 0.18 -7.87 10.47
N GLN A 134 0.47 -9.10 10.88
CA GLN A 134 1.71 -9.42 11.61
C GLN A 134 2.95 -9.27 10.72
N GLN A 135 2.89 -9.72 9.46
CA GLN A 135 3.98 -9.53 8.51
C GLN A 135 4.20 -8.04 8.19
N LEU A 136 3.12 -7.28 7.94
CA LEU A 136 3.20 -5.83 7.76
C LEU A 136 3.89 -5.16 8.96
N ARG A 137 3.47 -5.55 10.17
CA ARG A 137 4.07 -5.08 11.41
C ARG A 137 5.57 -5.35 11.47
N ASP A 138 5.97 -6.60 11.26
CA ASP A 138 7.35 -7.04 11.40
C ASP A 138 8.25 -6.33 10.38
N THR A 139 7.82 -6.22 9.12
CA THR A 139 8.51 -5.47 8.06
C THR A 139 8.71 -4.00 8.42
N ILE A 140 7.68 -3.34 8.96
CA ILE A 140 7.78 -1.93 9.39
C ILE A 140 8.71 -1.80 10.60
N PHE A 141 8.56 -2.68 11.60
CA PHE A 141 9.32 -2.60 12.85
C PHE A 141 10.80 -2.99 12.67
N GLU A 142 11.13 -3.81 11.68
CA GLU A 142 12.51 -4.03 11.24
C GLU A 142 13.14 -2.73 10.73
N GLN A 143 12.49 -2.04 9.81
CA GLN A 143 12.98 -0.76 9.30
C GLN A 143 13.13 0.31 10.40
N ILE A 144 12.24 0.32 11.40
CA ILE A 144 12.37 1.22 12.57
C ILE A 144 13.60 0.86 13.43
N ARG A 145 13.97 -0.42 13.52
CA ARG A 145 15.16 -0.85 14.27
C ARG A 145 16.46 -0.48 13.56
N GLU A 146 16.44 -0.44 12.23
CA GLU A 146 17.62 -0.23 11.38
C GLU A 146 17.95 1.25 11.11
N GLY A 147 17.01 2.18 11.30
CA GLY A 147 17.20 3.61 11.00
C GLY A 147 16.81 4.55 12.12
#